data_AF-A0AAV3YI06-F1
#
_entry.id   AF-A0AAV3YI06-F1
#
_cell.length_a   1.000
_cell.length_b   1.000
_cell.length_c   1.000
_cell.angle_alpha   90.00
_cell.angle_beta   90.00
_cell.angle_gamma   90.00
#
_symmetry.space_group_name_H-M   'P 1'
#
loop_
_entity.id
_entity.type
_entity.pdbx_description
1 polymer ?
#
loop_
_entity_poly.entity_id
_entity_poly.type
_entity_poly.pdbx_seq_one_letter_code
_entity_poly.pdbx_strand_id
1 'polypeptide(L)'
;MTCPSEPVTKAGSFDKIKAMRDPYTIASEEFANNFDDLTEVTYLDIFSYLVLEHSKYTADEFKAYKGLQAFNQANNGWVTNVAIYASHIHQEIF
;
A
#
# COMPACT_ATOMS: atom_id res chain seq x y z
N MET A 1 24.30 -5.42 -39.12
CA MET A 1 22.96 -4.81 -38.98
C MET A 1 22.69 -4.67 -37.50
N THR A 2 22.85 -3.46 -36.98
CA THR A 2 22.67 -3.14 -35.56
C THR A 2 21.17 -2.98 -35.28
N CYS A 3 20.62 -3.75 -34.33
CA CYS A 3 19.29 -3.50 -33.78
C CYS A 3 19.24 -2.07 -33.21
N PRO A 4 18.16 -1.30 -33.47
CA PRO A 4 17.97 -0.04 -32.78
C PRO A 4 17.68 -0.36 -31.31
N SER A 5 18.60 0.01 -30.42
CA SER A 5 18.33 0.07 -28.98
C SER A 5 17.43 1.27 -28.75
N GLU A 6 16.15 1.01 -28.51
CA GLU A 6 15.22 2.01 -27.98
C GLU A 6 15.80 2.61 -26.68
N PRO A 7 15.65 3.93 -26.44
CA PRO A 7 16.08 4.53 -25.20
C PRO A 7 15.11 4.06 -24.11
N VAL A 8 15.43 2.94 -23.46
CA VAL A 8 14.71 2.50 -22.25
C VAL A 8 15.06 3.50 -21.16
N THR A 9 14.28 4.58 -21.11
CA THR A 9 14.28 5.51 -20.00
C THR A 9 13.60 4.76 -18.85
N LYS A 10 14.38 3.92 -18.17
CA LYS A 10 13.97 3.16 -16.98
C LYS A 10 13.73 4.15 -15.83
N ALA A 11 12.61 4.86 -15.87
CA ALA A 11 12.01 5.35 -14.65
C ALA A 11 11.74 4.13 -13.76
N GLY A 12 12.14 4.20 -12.49
CA GLY A 12 11.93 3.09 -11.56
C GLY A 12 10.43 2.78 -11.43
N SER A 13 10.08 1.53 -11.12
CA SER A 13 8.69 1.11 -10.94
C SER A 13 7.87 2.02 -10.01
N PHE A 14 8.51 2.55 -8.96
CA PHE A 14 7.90 3.49 -8.03
C PHE A 14 7.61 4.88 -8.63
N ASP A 15 8.46 5.35 -9.54
CA ASP A 15 8.28 6.66 -10.18
C ASP A 15 7.08 6.64 -11.13
N LYS A 16 6.83 5.49 -11.76
CA LYS A 16 5.66 5.27 -12.63
C LYS A 16 4.35 5.35 -11.86
N ILE A 17 4.30 4.73 -10.67
CA ILE A 17 3.08 4.67 -9.85
C ILE A 17 2.76 6.02 -9.24
N LYS A 18 3.77 6.77 -8.79
CA LYS A 18 3.57 8.11 -8.21
C LYS A 18 2.96 9.10 -9.21
N ALA A 19 3.23 8.93 -10.50
CA ALA A 19 2.63 9.73 -11.57
C ALA A 19 1.25 9.23 -12.01
N MET A 20 0.85 8.01 -11.61
CA MET A 20 -0.40 7.38 -11.99
C MET A 20 -1.53 7.86 -11.08
N ARG A 21 -2.64 8.33 -11.66
CA ARG A 21 -3.85 8.67 -10.90
C ARG A 21 -4.47 7.35 -10.41
N ASP A 22 -4.94 7.32 -9.16
CA ASP A 22 -5.59 6.13 -8.59
C ASP A 22 -6.75 5.66 -9.49
N PRO A 23 -6.69 4.45 -10.07
CA PRO A 23 -7.74 3.91 -10.93
C PRO A 23 -9.13 3.93 -10.29
N TYR A 24 -9.24 3.83 -8.96
CA TYR A 24 -10.52 3.87 -8.25
C TYR A 24 -11.11 5.28 -8.13
N THR A 25 -10.40 6.32 -8.55
CA THR A 25 -10.84 7.72 -8.52
C THR A 25 -11.16 8.29 -9.90
N ILE A 26 -10.84 7.54 -10.96
CA ILE A 26 -11.06 7.95 -12.34
C ILE A 26 -12.51 7.66 -12.71
N ALA A 27 -13.21 8.67 -13.24
CA ALA A 27 -14.57 8.51 -13.73
C ALA A 27 -14.57 7.65 -15.01
N SER A 28 -15.63 6.87 -15.23
CA SER A 28 -15.74 5.94 -16.37
C SER A 28 -15.60 6.62 -17.73
N GLU A 29 -15.91 7.91 -17.82
CA GLU A 29 -15.83 8.73 -19.03
C GLU A 29 -14.37 9.12 -19.38
N GLU A 30 -13.45 9.01 -18.42
CA GLU A 30 -12.03 9.32 -18.57
C GLU A 30 -11.19 8.07 -18.93
N PHE A 31 -11.83 6.91 -19.12
CA PHE A 31 -11.11 5.69 -19.47
C PHE A 31 -10.59 5.75 -20.91
N ALA A 32 -9.35 5.28 -21.09
CA ALA A 32 -8.77 5.12 -22.42
C ALA A 32 -9.61 4.12 -23.24
N ASN A 33 -9.97 4.53 -24.46
CA ASN A 33 -10.76 3.70 -25.37
C ASN A 33 -9.89 2.84 -26.30
N ASN A 34 -8.59 3.15 -26.40
CA ASN A 34 -7.64 2.41 -27.23
C ASN A 34 -6.56 1.76 -26.36
N PHE A 35 -6.12 0.57 -26.77
CA PHE A 35 -5.07 -0.16 -26.08
C PHE A 35 -3.70 0.51 -26.18
N ASP A 36 -3.45 1.30 -27.23
CA ASP A 36 -2.18 2.01 -27.43
C ASP A 36 -2.00 3.20 -26.47
N ASP A 37 -3.09 3.68 -25.86
CA ASP A 37 -3.07 4.77 -24.89
C ASP A 37 -2.76 4.28 -23.45
N LEU A 38 -2.68 2.95 -23.24
CA LEU A 38 -2.34 2.37 -21.95
C LEU A 38 -0.82 2.32 -21.76
N THR A 39 -0.36 2.84 -20.63
CA THR A 39 1.04 2.68 -20.20
C THR A 39 1.35 1.20 -19.97
N GLU A 40 2.54 0.76 -20.36
CA GLU A 40 3.02 -0.59 -20.06
C GLU A 40 3.21 -0.77 -18.55
N VAL A 41 2.38 -1.63 -17.94
CA VAL A 41 2.40 -1.95 -16.51
C VAL A 41 3.12 -3.28 -16.30
N THR A 42 4.15 -3.28 -15.47
CA THR A 42 4.87 -4.51 -15.08
C THR A 42 4.28 -5.14 -13.82
N TYR A 43 4.57 -6.43 -13.57
CA TYR A 43 4.16 -7.11 -12.34
C TYR A 43 4.65 -6.39 -11.07
N LEU A 44 5.86 -5.83 -11.10
CA LEU A 44 6.39 -5.06 -9.98
C LEU A 44 5.61 -3.76 -9.76
N ASP A 45 5.09 -3.15 -10.83
CA ASP A 45 4.26 -1.95 -10.72
C ASP A 45 2.93 -2.29 -10.03
N ILE A 46 2.31 -3.41 -10.40
CA ILE A 46 1.09 -3.93 -9.76
C ILE A 46 1.33 -4.24 -8.28
N PHE A 47 2.41 -4.96 -7.96
CA PHE A 47 2.75 -5.29 -6.58
C PHE A 47 3.01 -4.02 -5.76
N SER A 48 3.71 -3.06 -6.35
CA SER A 48 4.04 -1.81 -5.66
C SER A 48 2.80 -0.96 -5.41
N TYR A 49 1.85 -0.90 -6.34
CA TYR A 49 0.56 -0.22 -6.16
C TYR A 49 -0.34 -0.93 -5.14
N LEU A 50 -0.51 -2.25 -5.23
CA LEU A 50 -1.46 -2.99 -4.37
C LEU A 50 -0.94 -3.28 -2.96
N VAL A 51 0.38 -3.43 -2.80
CA VAL A 51 0.98 -3.94 -1.57
C VAL A 51 1.90 -2.93 -0.89
N LEU A 52 2.66 -2.14 -1.67
CA LEU A 52 3.67 -1.23 -1.10
C LEU A 52 3.18 0.22 -1.00
N GLU A 53 2.19 0.62 -1.79
CA GLU A 53 1.67 1.98 -1.76
C GLU A 53 0.97 2.25 -0.43
N HIS A 54 1.16 3.46 0.09
CA HIS A 54 0.63 3.88 1.37
C HIS A 54 -0.88 3.66 1.42
N SER A 55 -1.37 3.03 2.49
CA SER A 55 -2.81 2.92 2.73
C SER A 55 -3.46 4.29 2.58
N LYS A 56 -4.66 4.37 2.00
CA LYS A 56 -5.43 5.62 1.81
C LYS A 56 -5.65 6.42 3.10
N TYR A 57 -5.37 5.82 4.25
CA TYR A 57 -5.42 6.43 5.57
C TYR A 57 -4.08 7.05 5.94
N THR A 58 -4.14 8.26 6.49
CA THR A 58 -3.04 8.84 7.27
C THR A 58 -2.65 7.88 8.41
N ALA A 59 -1.44 8.04 8.95
CA ALA A 59 -0.96 7.17 10.04
C ALA A 59 -1.95 7.14 11.23
N ASP A 60 -2.57 8.28 11.53
CA ASP A 60 -3.55 8.40 12.61
C ASP A 60 -4.88 7.71 12.27
N GLU A 61 -5.38 7.88 11.05
CA GLU A 61 -6.58 7.20 10.58
C GLU A 61 -6.39 5.68 10.49
N PHE A 62 -5.21 5.22 10.07
CA PHE A 62 -4.89 3.79 10.01
C PHE A 62 -4.81 3.19 11.41
N LYS A 63 -4.22 3.93 12.37
CA LYS A 63 -4.17 3.55 13.78
C LYS A 63 -5.58 3.47 14.37
N ALA A 64 -6.44 4.43 14.08
CA ALA A 64 -7.84 4.43 14.51
C ALA A 64 -8.61 3.24 13.92
N TYR A 65 -8.47 3.00 12.62
CA TYR A 65 -9.08 1.86 11.92
C TYR A 65 -8.64 0.52 12.52
N LYS A 66 -7.33 0.32 12.72
CA LYS A 66 -6.79 -0.90 13.33
C LYS A 66 -7.20 -1.07 14.79
N GLY A 67 -7.27 0.02 15.55
CA GLY A 67 -7.77 0.01 16.92
C GLY A 67 -9.22 -0.44 17.00
N LEU A 68 -10.08 0.09 16.14
CA LEU A 68 -11.49 -0.33 16.04
C LEU A 68 -11.62 -1.80 15.64
N GLN A 69 -10.82 -2.25 14.67
CA GLN A 69 -10.81 -3.66 14.25
C GLN A 69 -10.40 -4.59 15.41
N ALA A 70 -9.35 -4.24 16.15
CA ALA A 70 -8.89 -5.00 17.30
C ALA A 70 -9.93 -5.05 18.43
N PHE A 71 -10.61 -3.93 18.71
CA PHE A 71 -11.71 -3.88 19.66
C PHE A 71 -12.85 -4.82 19.25
N ASN A 72 -13.27 -4.78 17.98
CA ASN A 72 -14.33 -5.65 17.48
C ASN A 72 -13.95 -7.14 17.56
N GLN A 73 -12.69 -7.48 17.31
CA GLN A 73 -12.19 -8.85 17.44
C GLN A 73 -12.23 -9.32 18.90
N ALA A 74 -11.85 -8.46 19.85
CA ALA A 74 -11.95 -8.77 21.27
C ALA A 74 -13.42 -8.92 21.72
N ASN A 75 -14.28 -7.97 21.34
CA ASN A 75 -15.70 -7.98 21.68
C ASN A 75 -16.45 -9.19 21.09
N ASN A 76 -16.10 -9.59 19.86
CA ASN A 76 -16.69 -10.74 19.21
C ASN A 76 -16.08 -12.08 19.68
N GLY A 77 -15.21 -12.07 20.70
CA GLY A 77 -14.64 -13.27 21.32
C GLY A 77 -13.53 -13.96 20.53
N TRP A 78 -13.01 -13.32 19.46
CA TRP A 78 -11.91 -13.87 18.65
C TRP A 78 -10.57 -13.80 19.39
N VAL A 79 -10.44 -12.90 20.35
CA VAL A 79 -9.27 -12.80 21.22
C VAL A 79 -9.59 -13.45 22.56
N THR A 80 -9.07 -14.66 22.79
CA THR A 80 -9.32 -15.43 24.02
C THR A 80 -8.24 -15.21 25.09
N ASN A 81 -7.05 -14.77 24.70
CA ASN A 81 -5.94 -14.59 25.62
C ASN A 81 -4.99 -13.48 25.14
N VAL A 82 -4.50 -12.65 26.06
CA VAL A 82 -3.56 -11.55 25.78
C VAL A 82 -2.29 -11.80 26.57
N ALA A 83 -1.17 -12.00 25.86
CA ALA A 83 0.14 -12.10 26.49
C ALA A 83 0.66 -10.69 26.83
N ILE A 84 0.73 -10.37 28.11
CA ILE A 84 1.37 -9.14 28.58
C ILE A 84 2.86 -9.43 28.76
N TYR A 85 3.69 -8.91 27.86
CA TYR A 85 5.13 -8.88 28.08
C TYR A 85 5.45 -7.66 28.94
N ALA A 86 5.62 -7.89 30.24
CA ALA A 86 6.26 -6.90 31.09
C ALA A 86 7.73 -6.79 30.66
N SER A 87 8.06 -5.76 29.87
CA SER A 87 9.44 -5.32 29.76
C SER A 87 9.89 -4.95 31.17
N HIS A 88 10.93 -5.61 31.68
CA HIS A 88 11.57 -5.31 32.96
C HIS A 88 11.82 -3.80 33.08
N ILE A 89 10.89 -3.08 33.71
CA ILE A 89 11.19 -1.80 34.31
C ILE A 89 11.96 -2.17 35.56
N HIS A 90 13.27 -1.95 35.54
CA HIS A 90 14.09 -2.00 36.75
C HIS A 90 13.45 -1.04 37.77
N GLN A 91 12.67 -1.59 38.71
CA GLN A 91 12.45 -0.96 40.00
C GLN A 91 13.80 -1.00 40.72
N GLU A 92 14.56 0.09 40.65
CA GLU A 92 15.50 0.43 41.71
C GLU A 92 14.66 0.88 42.90
N ILE A 93 14.60 0.00 43.90
CA ILE A 93 14.14 0.28 45.25
C ILE A 93 15.19 1.17 45.91
N PHE A 94 14.81 2.37 46.36
CA PHE A 94 15.24 2.96 47.62
C PHE A 94 14.10 3.77 48.23
#